data_AF-A0A352CDA0-F1
#
_entry.id   AF-A0A352CDA0-F1
#
_cell.length_a   1.000
_cell.length_b   1.000
_cell.length_c   1.000
_cell.angle_alpha   90.00
_cell.angle_beta   90.00
_cell.angle_gamma   90.00
#
_symmetry.space_group_name_H-M   'P 1'
#
loop_
_entity.id
_entity.type
_entity.pdbx_description
1 polymer ?
#
loop_
_entity_poly.entity_id
_entity_poly.type
_entity_poly.pdbx_seq_one_letter_code
_entity_poly.pdbx_strand_id
1 'polypeptide(L)'
;MLKFLNIAPLLAIPVALYNLIAFTTPGGQSAVPDQLARVMLSVPMVTGGSWSITAGDIVLIFALVTLFWELLKSTSSGVGAIINHAMSMVLFIICLIEFLLAPAFATTVFFMIMIMTLLDTLAGV
;
A
#
# COMPACT_ATOMS: atom_id res chain seq x y z
N MET A 1 21.02 -8.17 8.31
CA MET A 1 19.59 -7.78 8.37
C MET A 1 19.25 -6.63 7.40
N LEU A 2 20.03 -5.54 7.32
CA LEU A 2 19.74 -4.41 6.39
C LEU A 2 19.85 -4.70 4.88
N LYS A 3 20.52 -5.78 4.44
CA LYS A 3 20.66 -6.08 3.01
C LYS A 3 19.34 -6.48 2.34
N PHE A 4 18.36 -7.03 3.07
CA PHE A 4 17.11 -7.52 2.48
C PHE A 4 16.15 -6.39 2.07
N LEU A 5 16.09 -5.29 2.85
CA LEU A 5 15.34 -4.07 2.48
C LEU A 5 15.90 -3.37 1.24
N ASN A 6 17.12 -3.71 0.84
CA ASN A 6 17.75 -3.14 -0.34
C ASN A 6 17.36 -3.86 -1.63
N ILE A 7 16.66 -5.00 -1.52
CA ILE A 7 16.42 -5.94 -2.64
C ILE A 7 14.91 -6.19 -2.81
N ALA A 8 14.14 -6.16 -1.73
CA ALA A 8 12.69 -6.30 -1.76
C ALA A 8 11.99 -4.92 -1.81
N PRO A 9 10.87 -4.80 -2.54
CA PRO A 9 10.09 -3.57 -2.60
C PRO A 9 9.55 -3.20 -1.22
N LEU A 10 9.81 -1.98 -0.76
CA LEU A 10 9.26 -1.50 0.52
C LEU A 10 7.74 -1.47 0.51
N LEU A 11 7.12 -1.34 -0.66
CA LEU A 11 5.67 -1.44 -0.83
C LEU A 11 5.09 -2.82 -0.43
N ALA A 12 5.92 -3.85 -0.23
CA ALA A 12 5.45 -5.10 0.36
C ALA A 12 4.90 -4.91 1.78
N ILE A 13 5.39 -3.89 2.51
CA ILE A 13 4.95 -3.60 3.88
C ILE A 13 3.48 -3.11 3.93
N PRO A 14 3.06 -2.06 3.19
CA PRO A 14 1.66 -1.65 3.16
C PRO A 14 0.74 -2.73 2.56
N VAL A 15 1.21 -3.54 1.60
CA VAL A 15 0.44 -4.68 1.08
C VAL A 15 0.19 -5.73 2.17
N ALA A 16 1.23 -6.07 2.94
CA ALA A 16 1.11 -6.99 4.07
C ALA A 16 0.22 -6.43 5.17
N LEU A 17 0.27 -5.11 5.43
CA LEU A 17 -0.61 -4.44 6.37
C LEU A 17 -2.08 -4.52 5.94
N TYR A 18 -2.39 -4.29 4.66
CA TYR A 18 -3.75 -4.43 4.17
C TYR A 18 -4.24 -5.88 4.28
N ASN A 19 -3.40 -6.85 3.90
CA ASN A 19 -3.69 -8.28 4.05
C ASN A 19 -4.01 -8.62 5.53
N LEU A 20 -3.22 -8.11 6.47
CA LEU A 20 -3.48 -8.30 7.89
C LEU A 20 -4.85 -7.76 8.29
N ILE A 21 -5.22 -6.56 7.84
CA ILE A 21 -6.55 -5.98 8.09
C ILE A 21 -7.64 -6.89 7.49
N ALA A 22 -7.48 -7.31 6.23
CA ALA A 22 -8.45 -8.16 5.54
C ALA A 22 -8.70 -9.49 6.27
N PHE A 23 -7.66 -10.11 6.82
CA PHE A 23 -7.78 -11.40 7.52
C PHE A 23 -8.16 -11.29 9.01
N THR A 24 -7.93 -10.14 9.65
CA THR A 24 -8.19 -9.95 11.09
C THR A 24 -9.46 -9.16 11.39
N THR A 25 -10.12 -8.59 10.37
CA THR A 25 -11.33 -7.79 10.57
C THR A 25 -12.48 -8.64 11.16
N PRO A 26 -13.01 -8.29 12.33
CA PRO A 26 -14.18 -8.95 12.90
C PRO A 26 -15.40 -8.78 11.98
N GLY A 27 -16.12 -9.87 11.71
CA GLY A 27 -17.19 -9.88 10.69
C GLY A 27 -16.73 -10.37 9.31
N GLY A 28 -15.44 -10.71 9.17
CA GLY A 28 -14.88 -11.35 7.98
C GLY A 28 -14.68 -10.39 6.80
N GLN A 29 -14.47 -10.97 5.62
CA GLN A 29 -14.08 -10.24 4.41
C GLN A 29 -15.07 -9.13 4.00
N SER A 30 -16.36 -9.30 4.27
CA SER A 30 -17.40 -8.31 3.93
C SER A 30 -17.36 -7.06 4.81
N ALA A 31 -16.76 -7.12 6.00
CA ALA A 31 -16.67 -6.01 6.93
C ALA A 31 -15.43 -5.13 6.72
N VAL A 32 -14.53 -5.52 5.80
CA VAL A 32 -13.28 -4.79 5.51
C VAL A 32 -13.53 -3.35 5.03
N PRO A 33 -14.48 -3.07 4.12
CA PRO A 33 -14.78 -1.70 3.71
C PRO A 33 -15.21 -0.81 4.89
N ASP A 34 -16.04 -1.33 5.80
CA ASP A 34 -16.51 -0.60 6.98
C ASP A 34 -15.36 -0.35 7.96
N GLN A 35 -14.49 -1.34 8.15
CA GLN A 35 -13.31 -1.21 8.99
C GLN A 35 -12.34 -0.14 8.45
N LEU A 36 -12.17 -0.06 7.14
CA LEU A 36 -11.34 0.97 6.49
C LEU A 36 -11.98 2.35 6.59
N ALA A 37 -13.31 2.45 6.49
CA ALA A 37 -14.06 3.70 6.59
C ALA A 37 -14.15 4.27 8.01
N ARG A 38 -13.79 3.49 9.04
CA ARG A 38 -13.80 3.94 10.43
C ARG A 38 -12.91 5.17 10.61
N VAL A 39 -13.50 6.26 11.08
CA VAL A 39 -12.78 7.50 11.42
C VAL A 39 -11.87 7.25 12.63
N MET A 40 -10.58 7.55 12.48
CA MET A 40 -9.57 7.42 13.54
C MET A 40 -9.22 8.76 14.17
N LEU A 41 -9.17 9.81 13.34
CA LEU A 41 -8.84 11.15 13.77
C LEU A 41 -9.78 12.13 13.10
N SER A 42 -10.24 13.13 13.85
CA SER A 42 -11.01 14.25 13.32
C SER A 42 -10.30 15.53 13.72
N VAL A 43 -9.93 16.33 12.72
CA VAL A 43 -9.21 17.59 12.90
C VAL A 43 -10.17 18.75 12.59
N PRO A 44 -10.45 19.64 13.55
CA PRO A 44 -11.25 20.82 13.28
C PRO A 44 -10.49 21.79 12.36
N MET A 45 -11.16 22.26 11.32
CA MET A 45 -10.59 23.17 10.33
C MET A 45 -10.99 24.61 10.63
N VAL A 46 -10.12 25.56 10.30
CA VAL A 46 -10.35 27.01 10.48
C VAL A 46 -11.60 27.49 9.73
N THR A 47 -11.96 26.81 8.64
CA THR A 47 -13.18 27.08 7.86
C THR A 47 -14.48 26.63 8.54
N GLY A 48 -14.40 26.04 9.74
CA GLY A 48 -15.56 25.57 10.52
C GLY A 48 -16.01 24.13 10.25
N GLY A 49 -15.38 23.44 9.28
CA GLY A 49 -15.60 22.01 9.04
C GLY A 49 -14.68 21.10 9.87
N SER A 50 -14.90 19.79 9.79
CA SER A 50 -14.00 18.77 10.36
C SER A 50 -13.39 17.91 9.27
N TRP A 51 -12.06 17.84 9.19
CA TRP A 51 -11.37 16.89 8.34
C TRP A 51 -11.24 15.55 9.06
N SER A 52 -11.96 14.55 8.56
CA SER A 52 -11.94 13.20 9.12
C SER A 52 -10.94 12.34 8.37
N ILE A 53 -10.07 11.67 9.12
CA ILE A 53 -9.07 10.72 8.62
C ILE A 53 -9.51 9.33 9.04
N THR A 54 -9.72 8.47 8.05
CA THR A 54 -10.16 7.09 8.24
C THR A 54 -8.98 6.13 8.42
N ALA A 55 -9.25 4.88 8.81
CA ALA A 55 -8.24 3.83 8.86
C ALA A 55 -7.57 3.63 7.49
N GLY A 56 -8.38 3.63 6.43
CA GLY A 56 -7.93 3.49 5.05
C GLY A 56 -6.99 4.63 4.63
N ASP A 57 -7.32 5.87 5.01
CA ASP A 57 -6.47 7.03 4.71
C ASP A 57 -5.08 6.91 5.34
N ILE A 58 -5.00 6.39 6.58
CA ILE A 58 -3.70 6.16 7.26
C ILE A 58 -2.88 5.11 6.51
N VAL A 59 -3.51 4.02 6.07
CA VAL A 59 -2.82 2.99 5.26
C VAL A 59 -2.33 3.57 3.94
N LEU A 60 -3.13 4.43 3.28
CA LEU A 60 -2.75 5.08 2.04
C LEU A 60 -1.60 6.07 2.22
N ILE A 61 -1.62 6.89 3.26
CA ILE A 61 -0.54 7.83 3.57
C ILE A 61 0.75 7.04 3.82
N PHE A 62 0.67 5.95 4.59
CA PHE A 62 1.81 5.07 4.84
C PHE A 62 2.35 4.46 3.53
N ALA A 63 1.47 3.92 2.67
CA ALA A 63 1.85 3.37 1.39
C ALA A 63 2.52 4.42 0.48
N LEU A 64 1.99 5.64 0.45
CA LEU A 64 2.55 6.75 -0.33
C LEU A 64 3.95 7.13 0.16
N VAL A 65 4.17 7.19 1.47
CA VAL A 65 5.50 7.44 2.05
C VAL A 65 6.48 6.33 1.68
N THR A 66 6.05 5.06 1.70
CA THR A 66 6.91 3.94 1.28
C THR A 66 7.24 3.99 -0.20
N LEU A 67 6.28 4.35 -1.07
CA LEU A 67 6.54 4.56 -2.50
C LEU A 67 7.58 5.67 -2.70
N PHE A 68 7.42 6.81 -2.02
CA PHE A 68 8.37 7.91 -2.11
C PHE A 68 9.80 7.47 -1.75
N TRP A 69 9.94 6.64 -0.70
CA TRP A 69 11.23 6.09 -0.32
C TRP A 69 11.85 5.19 -1.41
N GLU A 70 11.03 4.38 -2.09
CA GLU A 70 11.53 3.57 -3.21
C GLU A 70 11.99 4.40 -4.39
N LEU A 71 11.26 5.47 -4.71
CA LEU A 71 11.67 6.39 -5.76
C LEU A 71 13.04 7.04 -5.44
N LEU A 72 13.30 7.38 -4.17
CA LEU A 72 14.61 7.90 -3.75
C LEU A 72 15.72 6.85 -3.91
N LYS A 73 15.45 5.61 -3.51
CA LYS A 73 16.42 4.50 -3.59
C LYS A 73 16.73 4.10 -5.04
N SER A 74 15.77 4.25 -5.95
CA SER A 74 15.88 3.89 -7.37
C SER A 74 16.81 4.81 -8.19
N THR A 75 17.35 5.89 -7.60
CA THR A 75 18.33 6.77 -8.26
C THR A 75 19.74 6.15 -8.37
N SER A 76 19.98 4.98 -7.77
CA SER A 76 21.24 4.24 -7.84
C SER A 76 21.19 3.08 -8.84
N SER A 77 21.92 3.20 -9.95
CA SER A 77 22.01 2.17 -10.99
C SER A 77 22.94 1.02 -10.55
N GLY A 78 22.38 -0.13 -10.17
CA GLY A 78 23.16 -1.32 -9.80
C GLY A 78 22.33 -2.60 -9.79
N VAL A 79 22.98 -3.75 -9.51
CA VAL A 79 22.32 -5.07 -9.47
C VAL A 79 21.12 -5.09 -8.49
N GLY A 80 21.19 -4.32 -7.41
CA GLY A 80 20.07 -4.17 -6.46
C GLY A 80 18.81 -3.56 -7.08
N ALA A 81 18.97 -2.60 -8.02
CA ALA A 81 17.83 -1.96 -8.69
C ALA A 81 17.09 -2.94 -9.62
N ILE A 82 17.84 -3.80 -10.33
CA ILE A 82 17.26 -4.83 -11.21
C ILE A 82 16.41 -5.82 -10.41
N ILE A 83 16.93 -6.27 -9.25
CA ILE A 83 16.19 -7.21 -8.41
C ILE A 83 14.97 -6.53 -7.77
N ASN A 84 15.12 -5.28 -7.32
CA ASN A 84 13.99 -4.51 -6.80
C ASN A 84 12.87 -4.42 -7.84
N HIS A 85 13.20 -4.03 -9.07
CA HIS A 85 12.24 -3.95 -10.16
C HIS A 85 11.52 -5.29 -10.42
N ALA A 86 12.27 -6.40 -10.50
CA ALA A 86 11.69 -7.73 -10.71
C ALA A 86 10.75 -8.13 -9.55
N MET A 87 11.13 -7.84 -8.30
CA MET A 87 10.33 -8.14 -7.12
C MET A 87 9.09 -7.25 -7.02
N SER A 88 9.20 -5.97 -7.40
CA SER A 88 8.05 -5.05 -7.51
C SER A 88 7.04 -5.56 -8.54
N MET A 89 7.51 -6.15 -9.64
CA MET A 89 6.62 -6.71 -10.67
C MET A 89 5.84 -7.91 -10.13
N VAL A 90 6.52 -8.80 -9.41
CA VAL A 90 5.86 -9.92 -8.73
C VAL A 90 4.83 -9.42 -7.70
N LEU A 91 5.19 -8.42 -6.90
CA LEU A 91 4.29 -7.84 -5.91
C LEU A 91 3.06 -7.22 -6.57
N PHE A 92 3.22 -6.48 -7.67
CA PHE A 92 2.12 -5.93 -8.44
C PHE A 92 1.18 -7.02 -8.96
N ILE A 93 1.71 -8.12 -9.50
CA ILE A 93 0.88 -9.25 -9.98
C ILE A 93 0.10 -9.88 -8.83
N ILE A 94 0.72 -10.06 -7.66
CA ILE A 94 0.03 -10.57 -6.47
C ILE A 94 -1.13 -9.63 -6.09
N CYS A 95 -0.88 -8.33 -6.00
CA CYS A 95 -1.91 -7.34 -5.70
C CYS A 95 -3.03 -7.34 -6.75
N LEU A 96 -2.70 -7.50 -8.03
CA LEU A 96 -3.69 -7.58 -9.10
C LEU A 96 -4.59 -8.81 -8.93
N ILE A 97 -4.01 -9.97 -8.62
CA ILE A 97 -4.75 -11.20 -8.36
C ILE A 97 -5.63 -11.05 -7.13
N GLU A 98 -5.09 -10.52 -6.02
CA GLU A 98 -5.85 -10.27 -4.79
C GLU A 98 -7.05 -9.34 -5.05
N PHE A 99 -6.84 -8.23 -5.77
CA PHE A 99 -7.91 -7.28 -6.08
C PHE A 99 -9.02 -7.90 -6.93
N LEU A 100 -8.67 -8.73 -7.92
CA LEU A 100 -9.65 -9.32 -8.83
C LEU A 100 -10.40 -10.51 -8.22
N LEU A 101 -9.76 -11.27 -7.34
CA LEU A 101 -10.30 -12.55 -6.86
C LEU A 101 -10.81 -12.51 -5.41
N ALA A 102 -10.31 -11.60 -4.57
CA ALA A 102 -10.63 -11.57 -3.15
C ALA A 102 -11.62 -10.42 -2.82
N PRO A 103 -12.85 -10.71 -2.39
CA PRO A 103 -13.87 -9.69 -2.12
C PRO A 103 -13.44 -8.61 -1.11
N ALA A 104 -12.64 -8.97 -0.11
CA ALA A 104 -12.08 -8.04 0.88
C ALA A 104 -11.15 -6.97 0.26
N PHE A 105 -10.64 -7.21 -0.94
CA PHE A 105 -9.64 -6.40 -1.61
C PHE A 105 -10.24 -5.50 -2.70
N ALA A 106 -11.53 -5.66 -3.01
CA ALA A 106 -12.27 -4.81 -3.94
C ALA A 106 -12.59 -3.43 -3.33
N THR A 107 -11.57 -2.72 -2.86
CA THR A 107 -11.67 -1.39 -2.23
C THR A 107 -10.78 -0.38 -2.94
N THR A 108 -11.16 0.90 -2.90
CA THR A 108 -10.33 1.99 -3.43
C THR A 108 -8.98 2.06 -2.72
N VAL A 109 -8.93 1.75 -1.43
CA VAL A 109 -7.68 1.74 -0.64
C VAL A 109 -6.71 0.72 -1.21
N PHE A 110 -7.13 -0.52 -1.39
CA PHE A 110 -6.25 -1.55 -1.94
C PHE A 110 -5.90 -1.29 -3.41
N PHE A 111 -6.87 -0.81 -4.19
CA PHE A 111 -6.62 -0.41 -5.58
C PHE A 111 -5.52 0.65 -5.68
N MET A 112 -5.54 1.68 -4.82
CA MET A 112 -4.50 2.70 -4.81
C MET A 112 -3.13 2.13 -4.40
N ILE A 113 -3.07 1.21 -3.42
CA ILE A 113 -1.81 0.51 -3.08
C ILE A 113 -1.31 -0.30 -4.28
N MET A 114 -2.19 -1.01 -4.99
CA MET A 114 -1.84 -1.74 -6.21
C MET A 114 -1.29 -0.79 -7.28
N ILE A 115 -1.92 0.36 -7.51
CA ILE A 115 -1.40 1.37 -8.43
C ILE A 115 -0.03 1.87 -7.98
N MET A 116 0.21 2.07 -6.68
CA MET A 116 1.55 2.42 -6.19
C MET A 116 2.57 1.32 -6.50
N THR A 117 2.20 0.03 -6.37
CA THR A 117 3.10 -1.09 -6.77
C THR A 117 3.37 -1.11 -8.28
N LEU A 118 2.40 -0.71 -9.10
CA LEU A 118 2.61 -0.52 -10.54
C LEU A 118 3.53 0.68 -10.84
N LEU A 119 3.36 1.80 -10.14
CA LEU A 119 4.22 2.96 -10.34
C LEU A 119 5.66 2.68 -9.94
N ASP A 120 5.88 1.89 -8.89
CA ASP A 120 7.21 1.45 -8.47
C ASP A 120 7.92 0.59 -9.54
N THR A 121 7.19 -0.30 -10.21
CA THR A 121 7.79 -1.07 -11.32
C THR A 121 8.13 -0.18 -12.51
N LEU A 122 7.27 0.76 -12.87
CA LEU A 122 7.50 1.67 -14.00
C LEU A 122 8.63 2.68 -13.75
N ALA A 123 8.78 3.15 -12.52
CA ALA A 123 9.83 4.10 -12.14
C ALA A 123 11.22 3.45 -12.03
N GLY A 124 11.30 2.12 -11.92
CA GLY A 124 12.54 1.36 -11.85
C GLY A 124 13.18 0.99 -13.20
N VAL A 125 12.76 1.64 -14.31
CA VAL A 125 13.28 1.42 -15.68
C VAL A 125 14.32 2.47 -16.05
#